data_AF-A0A831ZFF8-F1
#
_entry.id   AF-A0A831ZFF8-F1
#
_cell.length_a   1.000
_cell.length_b   1.000
_cell.length_c   1.000
_cell.angle_alpha   90.00
_cell.angle_beta   90.00
_cell.angle_gamma   90.00
#
_symmetry.space_group_name_H-M   'P 1'
#
loop_
_entity.id
_entity.type
_entity.pdbx_description
1 polymer ?
#
loop_
_entity_poly.entity_id
_entity_poly.type
_entity_poly.pdbx_seq_one_letter_code
_entity_poly.pdbx_strand_id
1 'polypeptide(L)'
;MPDQNNKLFAISGNQKINPDLSGNNASDITITRFPCQQCGALLTFKIGSDFLECPYCGHENEIIRSNQVISEKSLHKALAALDNAKPIENNEHTVQCANCGATFNLGAGVHADACPFCGTPVVLGTGHLRSILPQALLPFSITATQAKQAYRQWLKS
;
A
#
# COMPACT_ATOMS: atom_id res chain seq x y z
N MET A 1 -3.29 28.87 8.96
CA MET A 1 -4.63 28.23 8.85
C MET A 1 -4.38 26.74 8.66
N PRO A 2 -4.76 25.86 9.59
CA PRO A 2 -4.52 24.44 9.43
C PRO A 2 -5.48 23.87 8.38
N ASP A 3 -4.89 23.19 7.39
CA ASP A 3 -5.56 22.57 6.25
C ASP A 3 -6.46 21.41 6.72
N GLN A 4 -7.77 21.65 6.76
CA GLN A 4 -8.80 20.69 7.19
C GLN A 4 -9.07 19.58 6.16
N ASN A 5 -8.38 19.58 5.00
CA ASN A 5 -8.69 18.68 3.89
C ASN A 5 -7.71 17.50 3.72
N ASN A 6 -6.67 17.39 4.55
CA ASN A 6 -5.69 16.31 4.41
C ASN A 6 -6.07 15.10 5.29
N LYS A 7 -7.11 14.36 4.88
CA LYS A 7 -7.57 13.16 5.58
C LYS A 7 -6.65 11.97 5.27
N LEU A 8 -5.57 11.85 6.03
CA LEU A 8 -4.63 10.74 5.95
C LEU A 8 -5.25 9.46 6.55
N PHE A 9 -5.18 8.34 5.84
CA PHE A 9 -5.44 7.00 6.37
C PHE A 9 -4.19 6.51 7.12
N ALA A 10 -4.22 6.41 8.45
CA ALA A 10 -3.07 5.79 9.13
C ALA A 10 -2.94 4.32 8.69
N ILE A 11 -1.70 3.88 8.40
CA ILE A 11 -1.44 2.48 8.04
C ILE A 11 -1.59 1.69 9.34
N SER A 12 -2.77 1.09 9.55
CA SER A 12 -2.99 0.20 10.70
C SER A 12 -2.16 -1.06 10.49
N GLY A 13 -0.96 -1.07 11.09
CA GLY A 13 -0.13 -2.28 11.17
C GLY A 13 -0.70 -3.36 12.10
N ASN A 14 -2.00 -3.35 12.40
CA ASN A 14 -2.64 -4.25 13.37
C ASN A 14 -4.15 -4.42 13.15
N GLN A 15 -4.61 -4.60 11.92
CA GLN A 15 -5.90 -5.27 11.74
C GLN A 15 -5.65 -6.76 12.06
N LYS A 16 -6.03 -7.20 13.27
CA LYS A 16 -5.87 -8.60 13.68
C LYS A 16 -6.67 -9.48 12.73
N ILE A 17 -5.97 -10.28 11.92
CA ILE A 17 -6.57 -11.28 11.05
C ILE A 17 -5.76 -12.56 11.25
N ASN A 18 -6.46 -13.64 11.62
CA ASN A 18 -5.88 -14.91 12.02
C ASN A 18 -5.06 -15.52 10.86
N PRO A 19 -3.75 -15.75 11.03
CA PRO A 19 -2.95 -16.47 10.06
C PRO A 19 -3.04 -17.96 10.40
N ASP A 20 -3.90 -18.70 9.71
CA ASP A 20 -3.72 -20.15 9.60
C ASP A 20 -3.03 -20.42 8.27
N LEU A 21 -1.71 -20.61 8.28
CA LEU A 21 -0.99 -21.42 7.29
C LEU A 21 0.35 -21.92 7.89
N SER A 22 0.45 -23.24 8.05
CA SER A 22 1.66 -23.97 8.36
C SER A 22 2.63 -24.04 7.17
N GLY A 23 3.93 -23.78 7.39
CA GLY A 23 5.00 -24.42 6.61
C GLY A 23 6.08 -23.52 5.98
N ASN A 24 7.22 -23.45 6.68
CA ASN A 24 8.61 -23.53 6.21
C ASN A 24 9.25 -22.40 5.36
N ASN A 25 9.98 -21.53 6.06
CA ASN A 25 11.19 -20.76 5.67
C ASN A 25 11.39 -20.39 4.18
N ALA A 26 10.80 -19.27 3.80
CA ALA A 26 11.35 -18.26 2.90
C ALA A 26 10.86 -16.90 3.42
N SER A 27 11.74 -15.89 3.47
CA SER A 27 11.50 -14.53 3.99
C SER A 27 10.03 -14.09 3.92
N ASP A 28 9.44 -13.88 5.09
CA ASP A 28 7.99 -13.77 5.36
C ASP A 28 7.29 -12.70 4.48
N ILE A 29 6.75 -13.13 3.33
CA ILE A 29 5.88 -12.30 2.49
C ILE A 29 4.44 -12.47 3.00
N THR A 30 4.01 -11.63 3.93
CA THR A 30 2.61 -11.59 4.35
C THR A 30 1.75 -10.94 3.25
N ILE A 31 1.08 -11.74 2.42
CA ILE A 31 0.14 -11.24 1.41
C ILE A 31 -1.24 -11.05 2.05
N THR A 32 -1.56 -9.81 2.46
CA THR A 32 -2.91 -9.46 2.96
C THR A 32 -3.89 -9.31 1.80
N ARG A 33 -5.02 -10.03 1.85
CA ARG A 33 -6.09 -9.96 0.85
C ARG A 33 -7.28 -9.15 1.36
N PHE A 34 -7.94 -8.44 0.45
CA PHE A 34 -9.14 -7.65 0.71
C PHE A 34 -10.23 -7.99 -0.33
N PRO A 35 -10.88 -9.18 -0.22
CA PRO A 35 -11.93 -9.57 -1.14
C PRO A 35 -13.23 -8.80 -0.88
N CYS A 36 -14.08 -8.68 -1.90
CA CYS A 36 -15.44 -8.16 -1.78
C CYS A 36 -16.24 -8.99 -0.77
N GLN A 37 -16.92 -8.31 0.18
CA GLN A 37 -17.71 -8.98 1.22
C GLN A 37 -18.95 -9.70 0.66
N GLN A 38 -19.41 -9.35 -0.55
CA GLN A 38 -20.59 -9.92 -1.16
C GLN A 38 -20.29 -11.06 -2.15
N CYS A 39 -19.23 -10.97 -2.95
CA CYS A 39 -18.96 -11.94 -4.02
C CYS A 39 -17.53 -12.49 -4.07
N GLY A 40 -16.64 -12.02 -3.18
CA GLY A 40 -15.25 -12.47 -3.13
C GLY A 40 -14.32 -11.88 -4.20
N ALA A 41 -14.83 -11.08 -5.15
CA ALA A 41 -14.01 -10.47 -6.20
C ALA A 41 -13.02 -9.42 -5.67
N LEU A 42 -12.02 -9.08 -6.48
CA LEU A 42 -11.05 -8.01 -6.17
C LEU A 42 -11.73 -6.64 -6.24
N LEU A 43 -11.40 -5.78 -5.28
CA LEU A 43 -11.99 -4.45 -5.15
C LEU A 43 -11.08 -3.37 -5.75
N THR A 44 -11.69 -2.25 -6.15
CA THR A 44 -10.99 -1.04 -6.60
C THR A 44 -11.24 0.10 -5.62
N PHE A 45 -10.25 0.95 -5.37
CA PHE A 45 -10.45 2.14 -4.54
C PHE A 45 -11.39 3.14 -5.25
N LYS A 46 -12.46 3.57 -4.56
CA LYS A 46 -13.38 4.59 -5.07
C LYS A 46 -12.85 5.98 -4.69
N ILE A 47 -12.33 6.69 -5.69
CA ILE A 47 -11.70 8.01 -5.52
C ILE A 47 -12.68 9.00 -4.89
N GLY A 48 -12.22 9.78 -3.91
CA GLY A 48 -13.04 10.77 -3.21
C GLY A 48 -13.99 10.17 -2.16
N SER A 49 -13.90 8.87 -1.87
CA SER A 49 -14.68 8.21 -0.83
C SER A 49 -13.81 7.40 0.13
N ASP A 50 -14.44 6.84 1.16
CA ASP A 50 -13.83 5.90 2.11
C ASP A 50 -14.23 4.45 1.81
N PHE A 51 -14.43 4.12 0.54
CA PHE A 51 -14.91 2.82 0.11
C PHE A 51 -14.01 2.16 -0.94
N LEU A 52 -14.01 0.83 -0.91
CA LEU A 52 -13.53 -0.01 -1.99
C LEU A 52 -14.76 -0.54 -2.74
N GLU A 53 -14.85 -0.26 -4.04
CA GLU A 53 -15.97 -0.66 -4.87
C GLU A 53 -15.63 -1.95 -5.63
N CYS A 54 -16.58 -2.90 -5.64
CA CYS A 54 -16.48 -4.11 -6.44
C CYS A 54 -16.91 -3.83 -7.89
N PRO A 55 -16.02 -3.97 -8.90
CA PRO A 55 -16.38 -3.73 -10.29
C PRO A 55 -17.32 -4.80 -10.87
N TYR A 56 -17.54 -5.91 -10.17
CA TYR A 56 -18.37 -7.02 -10.63
C TYR A 56 -19.81 -6.96 -10.13
N CYS A 57 -20.02 -6.73 -8.84
CA CYS A 57 -21.35 -6.71 -8.23
C CYS A 57 -21.79 -5.32 -7.72
N GLY A 58 -20.91 -4.32 -7.77
CA GLY A 58 -21.19 -2.95 -7.30
C GLY A 58 -21.20 -2.79 -5.77
N HIS A 59 -20.91 -3.84 -5.01
CA HIS A 59 -20.85 -3.76 -3.54
C HIS A 59 -19.69 -2.88 -3.08
N GLU A 60 -19.94 -2.04 -2.07
CA GLU A 60 -18.95 -1.13 -1.48
C GLU A 60 -18.51 -1.66 -0.12
N ASN A 61 -17.22 -2.00 0.00
CA ASN A 61 -16.60 -2.31 1.29
C ASN A 61 -16.09 -1.01 1.93
N GLU A 62 -16.46 -0.74 3.18
CA GLU A 62 -15.96 0.42 3.93
C GLU A 62 -14.48 0.27 4.30
N ILE A 63 -13.73 1.38 4.22
CA ILE A 63 -12.35 1.50 4.69
C ILE A 63 -12.38 2.06 6.12
N ILE A 64 -12.05 1.21 7.09
CA ILE A 64 -11.99 1.62 8.50
C ILE A 64 -10.80 2.55 8.69
N ARG A 65 -11.06 3.79 9.11
CA ARG A 65 -10.02 4.76 9.45
C ARG A 65 -9.40 4.45 10.80
N SER A 66 -8.08 4.57 10.86
CA SER A 66 -7.36 4.62 12.13
C SER A 66 -7.55 5.99 12.78
N ASN A 67 -7.80 6.01 14.08
CA ASN A 67 -7.85 7.23 14.90
C ASN A 67 -6.46 7.70 15.36
N GLN A 68 -5.38 7.12 14.81
CA GLN A 68 -4.03 7.52 15.15
C GLN A 68 -3.71 8.92 14.61
N VAL A 69 -3.19 9.76 15.50
CA VAL A 69 -2.70 11.09 15.13
C VAL A 69 -1.33 10.96 14.50
N ILE A 70 -1.20 11.48 13.28
CA ILE A 70 0.08 11.56 12.58
C ILE A 70 0.75 12.86 12.98
N SER A 71 1.98 12.76 13.49
CA SER A 71 2.80 13.91 13.86
C SER A 71 3.99 14.04 12.94
N GLU A 72 4.43 15.28 12.73
CA GLU A 72 5.63 15.56 11.96
C GLU A 72 6.87 14.99 12.67
N LYS A 73 7.73 14.31 11.90
CA LYS A 73 9.03 13.82 12.37
C LYS A 73 10.14 14.71 11.87
N SER A 74 11.12 14.98 12.73
CA SER A 74 12.29 15.78 12.37
C SER A 74 13.13 15.10 11.27
N LEU A 75 13.26 15.76 10.12
CA LEU A 75 14.10 15.31 9.02
C LEU A 75 15.57 15.20 9.44
N HIS A 76 16.12 16.20 10.12
CA HIS A 76 17.52 16.20 10.57
C HIS A 76 17.85 15.00 11.46
N LYS A 77 16.96 14.65 12.40
CA LYS A 77 17.15 13.45 13.25
C LYS A 77 17.11 12.17 12.42
N ALA A 78 16.22 12.09 11.42
CA ALA A 78 16.13 10.93 10.53
C ALA A 78 17.39 10.77 9.68
N LEU A 79 17.94 11.86 9.13
CA LEU A 79 19.19 11.85 8.36
C LEU A 79 20.39 11.42 9.21
N ALA A 80 20.53 11.97 10.42
CA ALA A 80 21.61 11.57 11.33
C ALA A 80 21.54 10.08 11.73
N ALA A 81 20.33 9.52 11.86
CA ALA A 81 20.14 8.10 12.12
C ALA A 81 20.49 7.23 10.89
N LEU A 82 20.23 7.73 9.68
CA LEU A 82 20.54 7.06 8.43
C LEU A 82 22.05 6.95 8.17
N ASP A 83 22.83 7.98 8.52
CA ASP A 83 24.30 7.96 8.37
C ASP A 83 24.96 6.83 9.17
N ASN A 84 24.29 6.35 10.21
CA ASN A 84 24.76 5.27 11.08
C ASN A 84 24.05 3.92 10.78
N ALA A 85 23.16 3.88 9.79
CA ALA A 85 22.41 2.67 9.45
C ALA A 85 23.21 1.76 8.51
N LYS A 86 22.96 0.44 8.62
CA LYS A 86 23.52 -0.52 7.66
C LYS A 86 22.94 -0.25 6.26
N PRO A 87 23.74 -0.47 5.19
CA PRO A 87 23.25 -0.40 3.83
C PRO A 87 22.02 -1.28 3.64
N ILE A 88 21.03 -0.74 2.94
CA ILE A 88 19.85 -1.46 2.50
C ILE A 88 20.27 -2.39 1.36
N GLU A 89 20.09 -3.69 1.52
CA GLU A 89 20.37 -4.67 0.46
C GLU A 89 19.29 -4.62 -0.62
N ASN A 90 19.60 -4.02 -1.77
CA ASN A 90 18.69 -3.93 -2.88
C ASN A 90 18.75 -5.19 -3.78
N ASN A 91 18.24 -6.31 -3.27
CA ASN A 91 18.31 -7.60 -3.94
C ASN A 91 17.05 -7.88 -4.77
N GLU A 92 17.16 -8.78 -5.74
CA GLU A 92 15.98 -9.39 -6.37
C GLU A 92 15.23 -10.23 -5.35
N HIS A 93 13.90 -10.22 -5.45
CA HIS A 93 13.03 -10.95 -4.52
C HIS A 93 12.26 -12.02 -5.28
N THR A 94 12.45 -13.28 -4.91
CA THR A 94 11.58 -14.37 -5.36
C THR A 94 10.29 -14.35 -4.57
N VAL A 95 9.18 -14.35 -5.29
CA VAL A 95 7.82 -14.20 -4.76
C VAL A 95 6.97 -15.37 -5.20
N GLN A 96 6.24 -15.96 -4.25
CA GLN A 96 5.19 -16.93 -4.55
C GLN A 96 3.82 -16.26 -4.50
N CYS A 97 3.08 -16.32 -5.61
CA CYS A 97 1.72 -15.81 -5.68
C CYS A 97 0.78 -16.69 -4.86
N ALA A 98 0.18 -16.14 -3.80
CA ALA A 98 -0.80 -16.89 -3.02
C ALA A 98 -2.06 -17.28 -3.83
N ASN A 99 -2.38 -16.59 -4.92
CA ASN A 99 -3.62 -16.82 -5.67
C ASN A 99 -3.49 -17.99 -6.65
N CYS A 100 -2.42 -18.03 -7.46
CA CYS A 100 -2.23 -19.07 -8.47
C CYS A 100 -1.07 -20.05 -8.15
N GLY A 101 -0.31 -19.82 -7.08
CA GLY A 101 0.84 -20.63 -6.70
C GLY A 101 2.11 -20.37 -7.51
N ALA A 102 2.07 -19.52 -8.53
CA ALA A 102 3.21 -19.23 -9.37
C ALA A 102 4.36 -18.57 -8.60
N THR A 103 5.59 -18.94 -8.93
CA THR A 103 6.81 -18.33 -8.37
C THR A 103 7.49 -17.48 -9.43
N PHE A 104 7.83 -16.23 -9.10
CA PHE A 104 8.46 -15.28 -10.03
C PHE A 104 9.36 -14.30 -9.28
N ASN A 105 10.25 -13.62 -10.00
CA ASN A 105 11.16 -12.64 -9.41
C ASN A 105 10.64 -11.23 -9.64
N LEU A 106 10.75 -10.40 -8.60
CA LEU A 106 10.68 -8.95 -8.70
C LEU A 106 12.10 -8.40 -8.81
N GLY A 107 12.29 -7.46 -9.73
CA GLY A 107 13.60 -6.81 -9.94
C GLY A 107 14.05 -6.03 -8.70
N ALA A 108 15.35 -5.73 -8.63
CA ALA A 108 15.91 -4.92 -7.55
C ALA A 108 15.15 -3.58 -7.42
N GLY A 109 14.67 -3.30 -6.21
CA GLY A 109 13.94 -2.07 -5.87
C GLY A 109 12.44 -2.11 -6.17
N VAL A 110 11.96 -3.20 -6.78
CA VAL A 110 10.52 -3.42 -7.03
C VAL A 110 9.90 -4.12 -5.82
N HIS A 111 9.01 -3.42 -5.13
CA HIS A 111 8.34 -3.92 -3.92
C HIS A 111 6.85 -4.20 -4.09
N ALA A 112 6.28 -3.84 -5.23
CA ALA A 112 4.91 -4.15 -5.57
C ALA A 112 4.78 -4.28 -7.08
N ASP A 113 4.11 -5.33 -7.54
CA ASP A 113 3.80 -5.55 -8.96
C ASP A 113 2.59 -6.47 -9.10
N ALA A 114 2.09 -6.65 -10.32
CA ALA A 114 1.10 -7.66 -10.65
C ALA A 114 1.78 -9.01 -10.92
N CYS A 115 1.16 -10.11 -10.46
CA CYS A 115 1.58 -11.45 -10.84
C CYS A 115 1.47 -11.62 -12.36
N PRO A 116 2.54 -12.01 -13.09
CA PRO A 116 2.53 -12.09 -14.55
C PRO A 116 1.62 -13.21 -15.09
N PHE A 117 1.17 -14.11 -14.22
CA PHE A 117 0.33 -15.26 -14.59
C PHE A 117 -1.17 -14.98 -14.41
N CYS A 118 -1.56 -14.38 -13.30
CA CYS A 118 -2.98 -14.20 -12.95
C CYS A 118 -3.37 -12.74 -12.66
N GLY A 119 -2.46 -11.79 -12.81
CA GLY A 119 -2.72 -10.36 -12.61
C GLY A 119 -3.00 -9.95 -11.16
N THR A 120 -2.92 -10.87 -10.20
CA THR A 120 -3.14 -10.54 -8.79
C THR A 120 -2.04 -9.61 -8.28
N PRO A 121 -2.37 -8.49 -7.60
CA PRO A 121 -1.36 -7.61 -7.04
C PRO A 121 -0.58 -8.32 -5.94
N VAL A 122 0.74 -8.19 -5.96
CA VAL A 122 1.64 -8.73 -4.95
C VAL A 122 2.49 -7.60 -4.40
N VAL A 123 2.61 -7.54 -3.07
CA VAL A 123 3.37 -6.54 -2.33
C VAL A 123 4.34 -7.27 -1.42
N LEU A 124 5.62 -6.94 -1.52
CA LEU A 124 6.65 -7.43 -0.62
C LEU A 124 6.52 -6.75 0.74
N GLY A 125 6.78 -7.50 1.82
CA GLY A 125 6.93 -6.92 3.15
C GLY A 125 8.03 -5.85 3.17
N THR A 126 7.87 -4.86 4.04
CA THR A 126 8.85 -3.76 4.22
C THR A 126 10.08 -4.15 5.04
N GLY A 127 10.31 -5.44 5.28
CA GLY A 127 11.34 -5.96 6.17
C GLY A 127 12.72 -5.37 5.88
N HIS A 128 13.50 -5.08 6.94
CA HIS A 128 14.90 -4.57 7.06
C HIS A 128 15.49 -3.58 6.02
N LEU A 129 14.77 -3.25 4.95
CA LEU A 129 15.25 -2.53 3.79
C LEU A 129 14.85 -1.06 3.82
N ARG A 130 14.19 -0.60 4.88
CA ARG A 130 13.76 0.80 4.99
C ARG A 130 13.97 1.33 6.39
N SER A 131 14.88 2.29 6.51
CA SER A 131 15.09 3.04 7.76
C SER A 131 13.98 4.08 8.01
N ILE A 132 13.21 4.44 6.98
CA ILE A 132 12.04 5.32 7.09
C ILE A 132 10.79 4.54 6.68
N LEU A 133 9.92 4.27 7.65
CA LEU A 133 8.65 3.59 7.43
C LEU A 133 7.52 4.61 7.21
N PRO A 134 6.61 4.37 6.25
CA PRO A 134 5.41 5.19 6.08
C PRO A 134 4.50 5.03 7.30
N GLN A 135 3.96 6.14 7.80
CA GLN A 135 3.03 6.14 8.95
C GLN A 135 1.56 6.19 8.53
N ALA A 136 1.32 6.64 7.30
CA ALA A 136 -0.01 6.84 6.76
C ALA A 136 0.00 6.79 5.24
N LEU A 137 -1.18 6.51 4.68
CA LEU A 137 -1.52 6.57 3.29
C LEU A 137 -2.43 7.79 3.07
N LEU A 138 -2.11 8.64 2.10
CA LEU A 138 -3.03 9.71 1.70
C LEU A 138 -3.90 9.20 0.53
N PRO A 139 -5.22 9.15 0.67
CA PRO A 139 -6.06 8.75 -0.44
C PRO A 139 -6.25 9.84 -1.48
N PHE A 140 -6.49 9.39 -2.71
CA PHE A 140 -6.86 10.29 -3.77
C PHE A 140 -8.26 10.86 -3.55
N SER A 141 -8.35 12.18 -3.48
CA SER A 141 -9.60 12.93 -3.41
C SER A 141 -10.12 13.35 -4.78
N ILE A 142 -9.25 13.39 -5.79
CA ILE A 142 -9.57 13.81 -7.15
C ILE A 142 -9.15 12.74 -8.17
N THR A 143 -9.90 12.67 -9.26
CA THR A 143 -9.63 11.78 -10.39
C THR A 143 -8.45 12.27 -11.22
N ALA A 144 -7.88 11.37 -12.03
CA ALA A 144 -6.82 11.73 -12.98
C ALA A 144 -7.25 12.83 -13.96
N THR A 145 -8.52 12.84 -14.37
CA THR A 145 -9.08 13.88 -15.25
C THR A 145 -9.09 15.25 -14.57
N GLN A 146 -9.56 15.30 -13.32
CA GLN A 146 -9.56 16.52 -12.51
C GLN A 146 -8.13 17.02 -12.24
N ALA A 147 -7.20 16.12 -11.91
CA ALA A 147 -5.80 16.47 -11.71
C ALA A 147 -5.16 17.08 -12.96
N LYS A 148 -5.39 16.47 -14.15
CA LYS A 148 -4.92 17.01 -15.44
C LYS A 148 -5.51 18.40 -15.74
N GLN A 149 -6.78 18.61 -15.44
CA GLN A 149 -7.44 19.89 -15.64
C GLN A 149 -6.86 20.98 -14.72
N ALA A 150 -6.73 20.69 -13.42
CA ALA A 150 -6.16 21.62 -12.44
C ALA A 150 -4.73 22.01 -12.81
N TYR A 151 -3.92 21.04 -13.23
CA TYR A 151 -2.56 21.31 -13.70
C TYR A 151 -2.52 22.22 -14.93
N ARG A 152 -3.37 21.96 -15.94
CA ARG A 152 -3.47 22.82 -17.14
C ARG A 152 -3.91 24.24 -16.83
N GLN A 153 -4.75 24.42 -15.81
CA GLN A 153 -5.20 25.74 -15.38
C GLN A 153 -4.06 26.50 -14.69
N TRP A 154 -3.30 25.83 -13.83
CA TRP A 154 -2.13 26.40 -13.17
C TRP A 154 -1.03 26.85 -14.15
N LEU A 155 -0.81 26.11 -15.25
CA LEU A 155 0.15 26.52 -16.28
C LEU A 155 -0.26 27.78 -17.07
N LYS A 156 -1.53 28.19 -16.99
CA LYS A 156 -2.04 29.40 -17.66
C LYS A 156 -2.07 30.62 -16.74
N SER A 157 -1.78 30.45 -15.46
CA SER A 157 -1.72 31.52 -14.45
C SER A 157 -0.34 32.14 -14.33
#